data_AF-A0A2S3XZ37-F1
#
_entry.id   AF-A0A2S3XZ37-F1
#
_cell.length_a   1.000
_cell.length_b   1.000
_cell.length_c   1.000
_cell.angle_alpha   90.00
_cell.angle_beta   90.00
_cell.angle_gamma   90.00
#
_symmetry.space_group_name_H-M   'P 1'
#
loop_
_entity.id
_entity.type
_entity.pdbx_description
1 polymer ?
#
loop_
_entity_poly.entity_id
_entity_poly.type
_entity_poly.pdbx_seq_one_letter_code
_entity_poly.pdbx_strand_id
1 'polypeptide(L)'
;MPREARDQCAQWEEQWAPPLLAQLRQGALANTALRAIVDRVCEDPQVRELWERTADLRRHAYGTVRPMYLEGAPTRPAWVRIMGWQRMHEPSLRVITGEPAPAPAPTAAPQQAP
;
A
#
# COMPACT_ATOMS: atom_id res chain seq x y z
N MET A 1 -24.34 -2.71 2.93
CA MET A 1 -23.34 -3.74 2.62
C MET A 1 -22.00 -3.26 3.18
N PRO A 2 -21.23 -4.09 3.90
CA PRO A 2 -19.86 -3.74 4.24
C PRO A 2 -19.12 -3.46 2.93
N ARG A 3 -18.48 -2.29 2.79
CA ARG A 3 -17.53 -2.09 1.68
C ARG A 3 -16.41 -3.11 1.83
N GLU A 4 -16.02 -3.76 0.75
CA GLU A 4 -14.81 -4.58 0.78
C GLU A 4 -13.61 -3.69 1.17
N ALA A 5 -12.60 -4.24 1.83
CA ALA A 5 -11.44 -3.46 2.28
C ALA A 5 -10.76 -2.70 1.12
N ARG A 6 -10.84 -3.26 -0.09
CA ARG A 6 -10.40 -2.62 -1.35
C ARG A 6 -11.18 -1.35 -1.66
N ASP A 7 -12.49 -1.33 -1.45
CA ASP A 7 -13.36 -0.18 -1.76
C ASP A 7 -13.11 1.01 -0.83
N GLN A 8 -12.55 0.78 0.35
CA GLN A 8 -12.11 1.87 1.24
C GLN A 8 -10.81 2.51 0.73
N CYS A 9 -9.99 1.76 0.01
CA CYS A 9 -8.70 2.21 -0.51
C CYS A 9 -8.88 2.91 -1.87
N ALA A 10 -9.19 4.22 -1.85
CA ALA A 10 -9.34 4.99 -3.07
C ALA A 10 -8.06 4.96 -3.93
N GLN A 11 -8.19 4.94 -5.26
CA GLN A 11 -7.06 4.83 -6.19
C GLN A 11 -6.20 3.60 -5.86
N TRP A 12 -6.85 2.44 -5.72
CA TRP A 12 -6.24 1.20 -5.23
C TRP A 12 -4.97 0.84 -6.00
N GLU A 13 -5.05 0.80 -7.33
CA GLU A 13 -3.94 0.33 -8.17
C GLU A 13 -2.76 1.29 -8.18
N GLU A 14 -3.01 2.59 -8.02
CA GLU A 14 -1.99 3.63 -8.09
C GLU A 14 -1.34 3.92 -6.74
N GLN A 15 -2.13 3.95 -5.66
CA GLN A 15 -1.70 4.45 -4.35
C GLN A 15 -1.53 3.37 -3.29
N TRP A 16 -2.25 2.25 -3.39
CA TRP A 16 -2.30 1.23 -2.33
C TRP A 16 -1.60 -0.07 -2.70
N ALA A 17 -1.91 -0.63 -3.87
CA ALA A 17 -1.37 -1.91 -4.29
C ALA A 17 0.17 -1.90 -4.39
N PRO A 18 0.83 -0.93 -5.06
CA PRO A 18 2.27 -0.99 -5.26
C PRO A 18 3.09 -1.07 -3.96
N PRO A 19 2.87 -0.21 -2.95
CA PRO A 19 3.65 -0.30 -1.71
C PRO A 19 3.32 -1.54 -0.86
N LEU A 20 2.09 -2.06 -0.92
CA LEU A 20 1.73 -3.30 -0.22
C LEU A 20 2.39 -4.53 -0.86
N LEU A 21 2.41 -4.60 -2.20
CA LEU A 21 3.12 -5.64 -2.93
C LEU A 21 4.63 -5.57 -2.72
N ALA A 22 5.20 -4.36 -2.65
CA ALA A 22 6.61 -4.17 -2.30
C ALA A 22 6.95 -4.74 -0.91
N GLN A 23 6.09 -4.55 0.10
CA GLN A 23 6.26 -5.16 1.42
C GLN A 23 6.19 -6.67 1.40
N LEU A 24 5.21 -7.24 0.67
CA LEU A 24 5.11 -8.69 0.50
C LEU A 24 6.35 -9.27 -0.18
N ARG A 25 6.86 -8.61 -1.22
CA ARG A 25 8.10 -9.00 -1.90
C ARG A 25 9.29 -8.99 -0.96
N GLN A 26 9.47 -7.91 -0.19
CA GLN A 26 10.56 -7.83 0.79
C GLN A 26 10.45 -8.94 1.85
N GLY A 27 9.26 -9.20 2.37
CA GLY A 27 9.05 -10.25 3.36
C GLY A 27 9.30 -11.65 2.81
N ALA A 28 8.86 -11.92 1.57
CA ALA A 28 9.03 -13.21 0.91
C ALA A 28 10.50 -13.58 0.63
N LEU A 29 11.42 -12.60 0.59
CA LEU A 29 12.85 -12.87 0.48
C LEU A 29 13.43 -13.57 1.72
N ALA A 30 12.85 -13.32 2.89
CA ALA A 30 13.34 -13.84 4.17
C ALA A 30 12.44 -14.92 4.79
N ASN A 31 11.27 -15.22 4.19
CA ASN A 31 10.28 -16.11 4.76
C ASN A 31 9.62 -17.00 3.69
N THR A 32 9.91 -18.30 3.74
CA THR A 32 9.42 -19.30 2.78
C THR A 32 7.91 -19.52 2.84
N ALA A 33 7.30 -19.42 4.02
CA ALA A 33 5.85 -19.49 4.15
C ALA A 33 5.17 -18.28 3.49
N LEU A 34 5.75 -17.09 3.64
CA LEU A 34 5.27 -15.89 2.95
C LEU A 34 5.49 -15.99 1.43
N ARG A 35 6.59 -16.60 0.99
CA ARG A 35 6.81 -16.87 -0.43
C ARG A 35 5.71 -17.76 -1.02
N ALA A 36 5.34 -18.85 -0.33
CA ALA A 36 4.24 -19.71 -0.78
C ALA A 36 2.89 -18.98 -0.86
N ILE A 37 2.63 -18.04 0.06
CA ILE A 37 1.45 -17.17 -0.01
C ILE A 37 1.52 -16.28 -1.27
N VAL A 38 2.65 -15.63 -1.53
CA VAL A 38 2.82 -14.80 -2.73
C VAL A 38 2.60 -15.61 -4.00
N ASP A 39 3.21 -16.80 -4.10
CA ASP A 39 3.08 -17.66 -5.27
C ASP A 39 1.60 -18.03 -5.51
N ARG A 40 0.85 -18.38 -4.44
CA ARG A 40 -0.59 -18.68 -4.52
C ARG A 40 -1.43 -17.46 -4.93
N VAL A 41 -1.18 -16.28 -4.35
CA VAL A 41 -1.97 -15.08 -4.69
C VAL A 41 -1.68 -14.63 -6.12
N CYS A 42 -0.46 -14.83 -6.62
CA CYS A 42 -0.09 -14.55 -8.01
C CYS A 42 -0.64 -15.56 -9.03
N GLU A 43 -1.35 -16.61 -8.60
CA GLU A 43 -2.15 -17.43 -9.52
C GLU A 43 -3.33 -16.63 -10.11
N ASP A 44 -3.81 -15.60 -9.40
CA ASP A 44 -4.79 -14.65 -9.92
C ASP A 44 -4.14 -13.75 -10.99
N PRO A 45 -4.66 -13.72 -12.24
CA PRO A 45 -4.10 -12.90 -13.31
C PRO A 45 -4.03 -11.40 -12.99
N GLN A 46 -5.00 -10.84 -12.28
CA GLN A 46 -5.03 -9.42 -11.93
C GLN A 46 -3.93 -9.09 -10.91
N VAL A 47 -3.74 -9.97 -9.92
CA VAL A 47 -2.65 -9.80 -8.95
C VAL A 47 -1.30 -9.96 -9.62
N ARG A 48 -1.16 -10.95 -10.51
CA ARG A 48 0.08 -11.17 -11.26
C ARG A 48 0.45 -9.95 -12.11
N GLU A 49 -0.51 -9.37 -12.83
CA GLU A 49 -0.27 -8.15 -13.60
C GLU A 49 0.21 -7.00 -12.71
N LEU A 50 -0.47 -6.76 -11.59
CA LEU A 50 -0.06 -5.75 -10.61
C LEU A 50 1.32 -6.04 -10.02
N TRP A 51 1.63 -7.31 -9.75
CA TRP A 51 2.92 -7.75 -9.20
C TRP A 51 4.07 -7.44 -10.15
N GLU A 52 3.94 -7.80 -11.43
CA GLU A 52 4.96 -7.55 -12.46
C GLU A 52 5.11 -6.05 -12.74
N ARG A 53 4.00 -5.31 -12.88
CA ARG A 53 4.01 -3.86 -13.13
C ARG A 53 4.67 -3.06 -12.01
N THR A 54 4.71 -3.62 -10.80
CA THR A 54 5.27 -2.96 -9.61
C THR A 54 6.58 -3.60 -9.14
N ALA A 55 7.22 -4.42 -9.97
CA ALA A 55 8.50 -5.08 -9.67
C ALA A 55 9.62 -4.09 -9.27
N ASP A 56 9.68 -2.95 -9.95
CA ASP A 56 10.76 -1.96 -9.79
C ASP A 56 10.49 -0.88 -8.72
N LEU A 57 9.25 -0.75 -8.23
CA LEU A 57 8.85 0.37 -7.38
C LEU A 57 9.22 0.15 -5.91
N ARG A 58 10.25 0.88 -5.44
CA ARG A 58 10.79 0.80 -4.06
C ARG A 58 10.16 1.77 -3.05
N ARG A 59 8.93 2.24 -3.25
CA ARG A 59 8.29 3.09 -2.22
C ARG A 59 7.93 2.23 -1.02
N HIS A 60 8.60 2.48 0.10
CA HIS A 60 8.28 1.83 1.37
C HIS A 60 6.83 2.15 1.76
N ALA A 61 6.08 1.16 2.26
CA ALA A 61 4.64 1.38 2.49
C ALA A 61 4.32 2.26 3.70
N TYR A 62 5.26 2.50 4.60
CA TYR A 62 5.08 3.38 5.74
C TYR A 62 5.66 4.78 5.45
N GLY A 63 5.06 5.81 6.05
CA GLY A 63 5.36 7.22 5.80
C GLY A 63 4.65 7.79 4.56
N THR A 64 3.96 6.97 3.77
CA THR A 64 3.21 7.44 2.60
C THR A 64 1.82 7.94 2.99
N VAL A 65 1.37 9.00 2.32
CA VAL A 65 0.01 9.52 2.41
C VAL A 65 -0.82 8.95 1.25
N ARG A 66 -1.98 8.38 1.55
CA ARG A 66 -2.86 7.71 0.58
C ARG A 66 -4.32 8.13 0.75
N PRO A 67 -5.12 8.17 -0.31
CA PRO A 67 -6.54 8.51 -0.20
C PRO A 67 -7.35 7.29 0.28
N MET A 68 -8.23 7.48 1.27
CA MET A 68 -9.09 6.45 1.87
C MET A 68 -10.51 6.98 2.06
N TYR A 69 -11.52 6.19 1.70
CA TYR A 69 -12.91 6.47 2.08
C TYR A 69 -13.15 6.05 3.52
N LEU A 70 -13.51 7.02 4.36
CA LEU A 70 -13.85 6.78 5.76
C LEU A 70 -15.36 6.54 5.90
N GLU A 71 -15.72 5.75 6.90
CA GLU A 71 -17.11 5.55 7.27
C GLU A 71 -17.74 6.91 7.66
N GLY A 72 -18.93 7.21 7.11
CA GLY A 72 -19.58 8.51 7.26
C GLY A 72 -19.21 9.58 6.22
N ALA A 73 -18.19 9.37 5.37
CA ALA A 73 -17.81 10.29 4.28
C ALA A 73 -17.49 9.55 2.96
N PRO A 74 -18.46 8.85 2.35
CA PRO A 74 -18.19 7.90 1.26
C PRO A 74 -17.92 8.54 -0.11
N THR A 75 -18.18 9.84 -0.27
CA THR A 75 -18.12 10.56 -1.56
C THR A 75 -16.79 11.26 -1.82
N ARG A 76 -16.02 11.57 -0.77
CA ARG A 76 -14.72 12.22 -0.90
C ARG A 76 -13.69 11.49 -0.03
N PRO A 77 -12.59 10.98 -0.61
CA PRO A 77 -11.58 10.31 0.20
C PRO A 77 -10.87 11.31 1.11
N ALA A 78 -10.62 10.90 2.34
CA ALA A 78 -9.68 11.56 3.24
C ALA A 78 -8.26 11.12 2.92
N TRP A 79 -7.27 11.95 3.21
CA TRP A 79 -5.88 11.57 3.09
C TRP A 79 -5.39 11.01 4.43
N VAL A 80 -4.83 9.81 4.38
CA VAL A 80 -4.32 9.10 5.56
C VAL A 80 -2.83 8.81 5.40
N ARG A 81 -2.05 9.14 6.41
CA ARG A 81 -0.65 8.72 6.51
C ARG A 81 -0.60 7.32 7.11
N ILE A 82 0.02 6.39 6.39
CA ILE A 82 0.20 5.02 6.85
C ILE A 82 1.50 4.94 7.65
N MET A 83 1.40 4.51 8.91
CA MET A 83 2.54 4.31 9.81
C MET A 83 2.62 2.85 10.23
N GLY A 84 3.83 2.36 10.43
CA GLY A 84 4.09 1.00 10.89
C GLY A 84 5.01 1.01 12.09
N TRP A 85 4.59 0.35 13.16
CA TRP A 85 5.31 0.26 14.42
C TRP A 85 5.67 -1.20 14.68
N GLN A 86 6.95 -1.49 14.89
CA GLN A 86 7.41 -2.82 15.29
C GLN A 86 7.62 -2.85 16.80
N ARG A 87 7.10 -3.87 17.48
CA ARG A 87 7.28 -3.99 18.93
C ARG A 87 8.69 -4.52 19.22
N MET A 88 9.41 -3.91 20.16
CA MET A 88 10.77 -4.34 20.52
C MET A 88 10.79 -5.72 21.18
N HIS A 89 9.81 -6.02 22.05
CA HIS A 89 9.72 -7.29 22.76
C HIS A 89 9.07 -8.41 21.94
N GLU A 90 8.43 -8.07 20.81
CA GLU A 90 7.83 -9.04 19.90
C GLU A 90 8.03 -8.56 18.45
N PRO A 91 9.24 -8.71 17.88
CA PRO A 91 9.59 -8.22 16.55
C PRO A 91 8.78 -8.86 15.41
N SER A 92 8.14 -10.01 15.66
CA SER A 92 7.29 -10.68 14.69
C SER A 92 5.96 -9.95 14.44
N LEU A 93 5.56 -9.06 15.37
CA LEU A 93 4.32 -8.30 15.28
C LEU A 93 4.56 -6.86 14.85
N ARG A 94 3.63 -6.36 14.03
CA ARG A 94 3.59 -4.97 13.58
C ARG A 94 2.20 -4.39 13.81
N VAL A 95 2.16 -3.15 14.29
CA VAL A 95 0.94 -2.35 14.37
C VAL A 95 0.97 -1.37 13.20
N ILE A 96 -0.09 -1.37 12.39
CA ILE A 96 -0.24 -0.45 11.27
C ILE A 96 -1.34 0.55 11.64
N THR A 97 -1.02 1.85 11.59
CA THR A 97 -1.97 2.93 11.91
C THR A 97 -2.15 3.85 10.72
N GLY A 98 -3.37 4.37 10.55
CA GLY A 98 -3.69 5.43 9.60
C GLY A 98 -4.01 6.72 10.35
N GLU A 99 -3.24 7.77 10.12
CA GLU A 99 -3.47 9.09 10.74
C GLU A 99 -4.00 10.08 9.70
N PRO A 100 -4.95 10.97 10.04
CA PRO A 100 -5.35 12.04 9.14
C PRO A 100 -4.15 12.88 8.70
N ALA A 101 -4.08 13.16 7.41
CA ALA A 101 -3.02 13.95 6.80
C ALA A 101 -3.61 14.99 5.84
N PRO A 102 -2.92 16.12 5.60
CA PRO A 102 -3.26 16.98 4.49
C PRO A 102 -3.05 16.24 3.16
N ALA A 103 -3.74 16.70 2.11
CA ALA A 103 -3.48 16.23 0.76
C ALA A 103 -1.99 16.45 0.41
N PRO A 104 -1.33 15.48 -0.25
CA PRO A 104 0.03 15.69 -0.73
C PRO A 104 0.03 16.88 -1.70
N ALA A 105 1.06 17.73 -1.60
CA ALA A 105 1.26 18.80 -2.57
C ALA A 105 1.35 18.18 -3.98
N PRO A 106 0.76 18.81 -5.00
CA PRO A 106 0.94 18.34 -6.37
C PRO A 106 2.44 18.31 -6.67
N THR A 107 2.94 17.14 -7.05
CA THR A 107 4.33 16.99 -7.48
C THR A 107 4.54 17.95 -8.66
N ALA A 108 5.39 18.97 -8.49
CA ALA A 108 5.74 19.85 -9.60
C ALA A 108 6.26 19.00 -10.76
N ALA A 109 5.66 19.17 -11.94
CA ALA A 109 6.13 18.47 -13.14
C ALA A 109 7.63 18.77 -13.35
N PRO A 110 8.43 17.80 -13.79
CA PRO A 110 9.83 18.05 -14.11
C PRO A 110 9.90 19.18 -15.14
N GLN A 111 10.58 20.28 -14.79
CA GLN A 111 10.88 21.35 -15.73
C GLN A 111 11.70 20.77 -16.87
N GLN A 112 11.12 20.75 -18.06
CA GLN A 112 11.88 20.46 -19.28
C GLN A 112 12.89 21.61 -19.45
N ALA A 113 14.18 21.27 -19.38
CA ALA A 113 15.27 22.19 -19.71
C ALA A 113 15.21 22.54 -21.21
N PRO A 114 15.63 23.77 -21.59
CA PRO A 114 15.48 24.31 -22.95
C PRO A 114 16.30 23.56 -24.01
#